data_AF-A0A846WSL4-F1
#
_entry.id   AF-A0A846WSL4-F1
#
_cell.length_a   1.000
_cell.length_b   1.000
_cell.length_c   1.000
_cell.angle_alpha   90.00
_cell.angle_beta   90.00
_cell.angle_gamma   90.00
#
_symmetry.space_group_name_H-M   'P 1'
#
loop_
_entity.id
_entity.type
_entity.pdbx_description
1 polymer ?
#
loop_
_entity_poly.entity_id
_entity_poly.type
_entity_poly.pdbx_seq_one_letter_code
_entity_poly.pdbx_strand_id
1 'polypeptide(L)'
;MVTTESNDPADDEQTPRGAAADKLRRYLDKVDWSGLSYRRRQILEAFVSLACSHGYQAVSMRDLGEQVGVKAPSIYRHFPQGRDEIVTEAFRWHFYRFASAVLDGVEATNDVYEYWNALVRVHLHRQLESPENDMWDILMASDRIAGFLPPETRAEYYEWCGLYEDMYAAAAVELGYEFGEIDKFVKVVVKILDTSNEWCRWDGTKKDLQRCTRQAITLSRALLHVDIGTP
;
A
#
# COMPACT_ATOMS: atom_id res chain seq x y z
N MET A 1 12.82 5.15 -53.98
CA MET A 1 12.22 4.21 -53.01
C MET A 1 13.06 4.29 -51.75
N VAL A 2 12.59 5.06 -50.76
CA VAL A 2 13.20 5.10 -49.43
C VAL A 2 12.52 3.98 -48.64
N THR A 3 13.27 2.93 -48.34
CA THR A 3 12.82 1.85 -47.46
C THR A 3 12.74 2.41 -46.05
N THR A 4 11.53 2.56 -45.54
CA THR A 4 11.24 2.76 -44.12
C THR A 4 11.77 1.56 -43.35
N GLU A 5 12.78 1.79 -42.51
CA GLU A 5 13.16 0.86 -41.45
C GLU A 5 11.94 0.65 -40.55
N SER A 6 11.46 -0.58 -40.48
CA SER A 6 10.50 -1.01 -39.50
C SER A 6 11.17 -0.92 -38.13
N ASN A 7 10.68 -0.02 -37.29
CA ASN A 7 11.01 0.00 -35.88
C ASN A 7 10.35 -1.24 -35.26
N ASP A 8 11.07 -2.37 -35.30
CA ASP A 8 10.71 -3.57 -34.54
C ASP A 8 10.70 -3.15 -33.06
N PRO A 9 9.61 -3.42 -32.30
CA PRO A 9 9.67 -3.22 -30.86
C PRO A 9 10.74 -4.19 -30.38
N ALA A 10 11.85 -3.64 -29.86
CA ALA A 10 12.89 -4.43 -29.24
C ALA A 10 12.23 -5.47 -28.31
N ASP A 11 12.73 -6.71 -28.36
CA ASP A 11 12.56 -7.69 -27.29
C ASP A 11 12.78 -6.97 -25.96
N ASP A 12 11.71 -6.55 -25.30
CA ASP A 12 11.75 -5.83 -24.04
C ASP A 12 12.03 -6.90 -22.98
N GLU A 13 13.31 -7.18 -22.75
CA GLU A 13 13.75 -8.12 -21.74
C GLU A 13 13.13 -7.69 -20.41
N GLN A 14 12.23 -8.52 -19.86
CA GLN A 14 11.43 -8.16 -18.68
C GLN A 14 12.35 -7.75 -17.54
N THR A 15 12.40 -6.45 -17.28
CA THR A 15 13.25 -5.89 -16.24
C THR A 15 12.89 -6.46 -14.86
N PRO A 16 13.82 -6.58 -13.91
CA PRO A 16 13.52 -7.01 -12.55
C PRO A 16 12.34 -6.23 -11.92
N ARG A 17 12.30 -4.91 -12.08
CA ARG A 17 11.19 -4.06 -11.59
C ARG A 17 9.86 -4.36 -12.30
N GLY A 18 9.89 -4.65 -13.60
CA GLY A 18 8.71 -5.06 -14.36
C GLY A 18 8.16 -6.40 -13.87
N ALA A 19 9.03 -7.40 -13.67
CA ALA A 19 8.64 -8.70 -13.15
C ALA A 19 8.03 -8.61 -11.73
N ALA A 20 8.56 -7.73 -10.87
CA ALA A 20 8.00 -7.45 -9.55
C ALA A 20 6.60 -6.80 -9.65
N ALA A 21 6.43 -5.79 -10.51
CA ALA A 21 5.13 -5.17 -10.76
C ALA A 21 4.09 -6.19 -11.29
N ASP A 22 4.49 -7.11 -12.16
CA ASP A 22 3.61 -8.18 -12.66
C ASP A 22 3.15 -9.16 -11.57
N LYS A 23 4.01 -9.46 -10.59
CA LYS A 23 3.59 -10.26 -9.42
C LYS A 23 2.50 -9.53 -8.64
N LEU A 24 2.67 -8.23 -8.38
CA LEU A 24 1.65 -7.42 -7.68
C LEU A 24 0.36 -7.36 -8.49
N ARG A 25 0.43 -7.14 -9.81
CA ARG A 25 -0.75 -7.11 -10.69
C ARG A 25 -1.54 -8.42 -10.63
N ARG A 26 -0.84 -9.56 -10.78
CA ARG A 26 -1.47 -10.89 -10.64
C ARG A 26 -2.09 -11.12 -9.27
N TYR A 27 -1.50 -10.56 -8.20
CA TYR A 27 -2.09 -10.63 -6.88
C TYR A 27 -3.41 -9.85 -6.80
N LEU A 28 -3.46 -8.64 -7.38
CA LEU A 28 -4.68 -7.82 -7.39
C LEU A 28 -5.79 -8.44 -8.24
N ASP A 29 -5.45 -9.15 -9.32
CA ASP A 29 -6.41 -9.86 -10.16
C ASP A 29 -7.13 -11.03 -9.43
N LYS A 30 -6.65 -11.45 -8.25
CA LYS A 30 -7.31 -12.50 -7.43
C LYS A 30 -8.70 -12.08 -6.95
N VAL A 31 -8.98 -10.78 -6.81
CA VAL A 31 -10.24 -10.26 -6.26
C VAL A 31 -10.78 -9.14 -7.14
N ASP A 32 -11.97 -9.35 -7.71
CA ASP A 32 -12.67 -8.31 -8.45
C ASP A 32 -13.41 -7.36 -7.49
N TRP A 33 -12.81 -6.21 -7.20
CA TRP A 33 -13.40 -5.16 -6.38
C TRP A 33 -14.43 -4.29 -7.13
N SER A 34 -14.48 -4.38 -8.47
CA SER A 34 -15.45 -3.62 -9.28
C SER A 34 -16.88 -4.12 -9.06
N GLY A 35 -17.03 -5.41 -8.75
CA GLY A 35 -18.29 -6.07 -8.42
C GLY A 35 -18.83 -5.82 -7.00
N LEU A 36 -18.15 -5.03 -6.16
CA LEU A 36 -18.59 -4.78 -4.79
C LEU A 36 -19.94 -4.06 -4.76
N SER A 37 -20.97 -4.72 -4.23
CA SER A 37 -22.31 -4.13 -4.11
C SER A 37 -22.27 -2.79 -3.37
N TYR A 38 -23.14 -1.86 -3.76
CA TYR A 38 -23.27 -0.55 -3.12
C TYR A 38 -23.39 -0.65 -1.60
N ARG A 39 -24.18 -1.60 -1.09
CA ARG A 39 -24.38 -1.77 0.35
C ARG A 39 -23.13 -2.29 1.07
N ARG A 40 -22.40 -3.26 0.50
CA ARG A 40 -21.13 -3.71 1.07
C ARG A 40 -20.13 -2.55 1.14
N ARG A 41 -20.02 -1.76 0.06
CA ARG A 41 -19.14 -0.57 0.03
C ARG A 41 -19.48 0.43 1.14
N GLN A 42 -20.76 0.81 1.28
CA GLN A 42 -21.19 1.73 2.34
C GLN A 42 -20.84 1.22 3.75
N ILE A 43 -20.95 -0.09 3.99
CA ILE A 43 -20.63 -0.69 5.29
C ILE A 43 -19.12 -0.65 5.55
N LEU A 44 -18.28 -0.94 4.54
CA LEU A 44 -16.82 -0.85 4.69
C LEU A 44 -16.36 0.60 4.91
N GLU A 45 -16.93 1.57 4.17
CA GLU A 45 -16.68 2.99 4.36
C GLU A 45 -17.09 3.46 5.76
N ALA A 46 -18.27 3.04 6.23
CA ALA A 46 -18.74 3.33 7.59
C ALA A 46 -17.83 2.72 8.65
N PHE A 47 -17.35 1.49 8.45
CA PHE A 47 -16.42 0.84 9.35
C PHE A 47 -15.11 1.63 9.45
N VAL A 48 -14.47 1.96 8.33
CA VAL A 48 -13.22 2.73 8.32
C VAL A 48 -13.41 4.07 9.00
N SER A 49 -14.48 4.80 8.67
CA SER A 49 -14.77 6.10 9.28
C SER A 49 -14.94 6.03 10.80
N LEU A 50 -15.71 5.07 11.30
CA LEU A 50 -15.93 4.89 12.74
C LEU A 50 -14.66 4.41 13.44
N ALA A 51 -13.91 3.50 12.82
CA ALA A 51 -12.69 2.95 13.37
C ALA A 51 -11.56 4.00 13.46
N CYS A 52 -11.45 4.91 12.50
CA CYS A 52 -10.53 6.05 12.59
C CYS A 52 -10.90 7.00 13.74
N SER A 53 -12.19 7.13 14.07
CA SER A 53 -12.68 8.07 15.09
C SER A 53 -12.66 7.50 16.51
N HIS A 54 -12.89 6.19 16.66
CA HIS A 54 -13.14 5.55 17.95
C HIS A 54 -12.20 4.37 18.26
N GLY A 55 -11.33 4.02 17.31
CA GLY A 55 -10.56 2.79 17.32
C GLY A 55 -11.38 1.60 16.84
N TYR A 56 -10.74 0.66 16.14
CA TYR A 56 -11.44 -0.45 15.49
C TYR A 56 -12.25 -1.31 16.47
N GLN A 57 -11.75 -1.61 17.67
CA GLN A 57 -12.43 -2.44 18.68
C GLN A 57 -13.76 -1.84 19.16
N ALA A 58 -13.90 -0.51 19.14
CA ALA A 58 -15.10 0.17 19.61
C ALA A 58 -16.26 0.08 18.60
N VAL A 59 -15.99 -0.24 17.34
CA VAL A 59 -17.01 -0.26 16.28
C VAL A 59 -17.90 -1.50 16.43
N SER A 60 -19.20 -1.29 16.71
CA SER A 60 -20.19 -2.35 16.79
C SER A 60 -21.06 -2.47 15.53
N MET A 61 -21.75 -3.61 15.38
CA MET A 61 -22.73 -3.81 14.31
C MET A 61 -23.90 -2.82 14.40
N ARG A 62 -24.21 -2.32 15.61
CA ARG A 62 -25.25 -1.32 15.81
C ARG A 62 -24.81 0.03 15.24
N ASP A 63 -23.60 0.46 15.55
CA ASP A 63 -23.05 1.74 15.08
C ASP A 63 -22.94 1.75 13.56
N LEU A 64 -22.51 0.63 12.96
CA LEU A 64 -22.50 0.46 11.51
C LEU A 64 -23.91 0.59 10.91
N GLY A 65 -24.91 -0.02 11.55
CA GLY A 65 -26.30 0.05 11.11
C GLY A 65 -26.83 1.48 11.17
N GLU A 66 -26.59 2.18 12.27
CA GLU A 66 -26.94 3.58 12.46
C GLU A 66 -26.28 4.47 11.40
N GLN A 67 -24.97 4.30 11.16
CA GLN A 67 -24.19 5.08 10.18
C GLN A 67 -24.70 4.89 8.74
N VAL A 68 -25.10 3.67 8.35
CA VAL A 68 -25.56 3.37 6.98
C VAL A 68 -27.09 3.36 6.81
N GLY A 69 -27.83 3.70 7.87
CA GLY A 69 -29.29 3.82 7.86
C GLY A 69 -30.04 2.48 7.76
N VAL A 70 -29.52 1.41 8.36
CA VAL A 70 -30.15 0.08 8.38
C VAL A 70 -30.13 -0.53 9.78
N LYS A 71 -30.97 -1.54 10.03
CA LYS A 71 -30.90 -2.30 11.29
C LYS A 71 -29.69 -3.24 11.26
N ALA A 72 -29.02 -3.45 12.39
CA ALA A 72 -27.88 -4.36 12.50
C ALA A 72 -28.11 -5.76 11.88
N PRO A 73 -29.28 -6.42 12.04
CA PRO A 73 -29.57 -7.70 11.37
C PRO A 73 -29.48 -7.66 9.85
N SER A 74 -29.73 -6.50 9.22
CA SER A 74 -29.63 -6.34 7.77
C SER A 74 -28.19 -6.41 7.27
N ILE A 75 -27.20 -6.07 8.11
CA ILE A 75 -25.78 -6.14 7.76
C ILE A 75 -25.33 -7.59 7.58
N TYR A 76 -25.85 -8.52 8.38
CA TYR A 76 -25.50 -9.95 8.28
C TYR A 76 -25.90 -10.61 6.95
N ARG A 77 -26.82 -10.01 6.17
CA ARG A 77 -27.07 -10.45 4.78
C ARG A 77 -25.89 -10.15 3.86
N HIS A 78 -25.15 -9.10 4.14
CA HIS A 78 -24.01 -8.66 3.34
C HIS A 78 -22.69 -9.23 3.87
N PHE A 79 -22.57 -9.39 5.18
CA PHE A 79 -21.40 -9.95 5.87
C PHE A 79 -21.87 -11.03 6.85
N PRO A 80 -22.07 -12.27 6.38
CA PRO A 80 -22.58 -13.36 7.21
C PRO A 80 -21.75 -13.66 8.45
N GLN A 81 -20.43 -13.46 8.38
CA GLN A 81 -19.52 -13.64 9.51
C GLN A 81 -19.43 -12.38 10.39
N GLY A 82 -20.25 -11.36 10.09
CA GLY A 82 -20.37 -10.16 10.90
C GLY A 82 -19.13 -9.28 10.88
N ARG A 83 -18.76 -8.78 12.06
CA ARG A 83 -17.74 -7.75 12.20
C ARG A 83 -16.35 -8.20 11.74
N ASP A 84 -15.98 -9.45 11.99
CA ASP A 84 -14.63 -9.94 11.66
C ASP A 84 -14.42 -10.01 10.14
N GLU A 85 -15.45 -10.41 9.38
CA GLU A 85 -15.42 -10.32 7.91
C GLU A 85 -15.38 -8.87 7.44
N ILE A 86 -16.10 -7.95 8.10
CA ILE A 86 -16.04 -6.52 7.75
C ILE A 86 -14.62 -5.97 7.96
N VAL A 87 -13.95 -6.32 9.06
CA VAL A 87 -12.56 -5.91 9.34
C VAL A 87 -11.64 -6.44 8.24
N THR A 88 -11.68 -7.74 7.96
CA THR A 88 -10.85 -8.38 6.94
C THR A 88 -11.10 -7.81 5.54
N GLU A 89 -12.36 -7.62 5.16
CA GLU A 89 -12.71 -7.06 3.85
C GLU A 89 -12.34 -5.58 3.73
N ALA A 90 -12.48 -4.79 4.80
CA ALA A 90 -12.07 -3.39 4.81
C ALA A 90 -10.54 -3.27 4.71
N PHE A 91 -9.82 -4.18 5.37
CA PHE A 91 -8.36 -4.28 5.30
C PHE A 91 -7.91 -4.64 3.87
N ARG A 92 -8.47 -5.69 3.26
CA ARG A 92 -8.17 -6.06 1.87
C ARG A 92 -8.50 -4.93 0.89
N TRP A 93 -9.64 -4.25 1.08
CA TRP A 93 -10.04 -3.13 0.25
C TRP A 93 -9.05 -1.96 0.35
N HIS A 94 -8.53 -1.69 1.55
CA HIS A 94 -7.50 -0.70 1.78
C HIS A 94 -6.21 -1.01 0.99
N PHE A 95 -5.64 -2.22 1.15
CA PHE A 95 -4.43 -2.59 0.41
C PHE A 95 -4.64 -2.64 -1.09
N TYR A 96 -5.80 -3.12 -1.55
CA TYR A 96 -6.11 -3.13 -2.98
C TYR A 96 -6.03 -1.71 -3.57
N ARG A 97 -6.63 -0.72 -2.90
CA ARG A 97 -6.58 0.69 -3.34
C ARG A 97 -5.15 1.25 -3.30
N PHE A 98 -4.36 0.87 -2.29
CA PHE A 98 -2.97 1.31 -2.19
C PHE A 98 -2.10 0.69 -3.29
N ALA A 99 -2.16 -0.62 -3.45
CA ALA A 99 -1.43 -1.36 -4.47
C ALA A 99 -1.79 -0.94 -5.90
N SER A 100 -3.08 -0.67 -6.16
CA SER A 100 -3.52 -0.13 -7.46
C SER A 100 -2.87 1.23 -7.73
N ALA A 101 -2.87 2.14 -6.74
CA ALA A 101 -2.22 3.44 -6.88
C ALA A 101 -0.68 3.34 -7.07
N VAL A 102 -0.05 2.32 -6.46
CA VAL A 102 1.37 2.02 -6.68
C VAL A 102 1.61 1.60 -8.13
N LEU A 103 0.83 0.65 -8.65
CA LEU A 103 0.92 0.20 -10.05
C LEU A 103 0.69 1.35 -11.03
N ASP A 104 -0.40 2.11 -10.87
CA ASP A 104 -0.69 3.29 -11.70
C ASP A 104 0.48 4.30 -11.71
N GLY A 105 1.10 4.48 -10.54
CA GLY A 105 2.22 5.41 -10.38
C GLY A 105 3.48 4.96 -11.09
N VAL A 106 3.79 3.66 -11.09
CA VAL A 106 5.02 3.13 -11.69
C VAL A 106 4.87 2.80 -13.18
N GLU A 107 3.68 2.46 -13.65
CA GLU A 107 3.40 2.16 -15.07
C GLU A 107 3.54 3.40 -15.97
N ALA A 108 3.54 4.60 -15.39
CA ALA A 108 3.73 5.84 -16.11
C ALA A 108 5.19 6.09 -16.58
N THR A 109 6.14 5.21 -16.26
CA THR A 109 7.56 5.41 -16.55
C THR A 109 8.31 4.10 -16.81
N ASN A 110 9.26 4.14 -17.76
CA ASN A 110 10.25 3.09 -17.95
C ASN A 110 11.61 3.43 -17.32
N ASP A 111 11.80 4.66 -16.82
CA ASP A 111 13.02 5.09 -16.15
C ASP A 111 13.05 4.61 -14.69
N VAL A 112 14.13 3.93 -14.30
CA VAL A 112 14.26 3.34 -12.95
C VAL A 112 14.30 4.40 -11.84
N TYR A 113 14.88 5.59 -12.11
CA TYR A 113 14.92 6.65 -11.12
C TYR A 113 13.52 7.20 -10.85
N GLU A 114 12.72 7.40 -11.89
CA GLU A 114 11.35 7.84 -11.73
C GLU A 114 10.44 6.73 -11.19
N TYR A 115 10.71 5.45 -11.50
CA TYR A 115 10.03 4.31 -10.87
C TYR A 115 10.20 4.33 -9.34
N TRP A 116 11.44 4.50 -8.86
CA TRP A 116 11.74 4.66 -7.44
C TRP A 116 11.04 5.89 -6.85
N ASN A 117 11.12 7.03 -7.53
CA ASN A 117 10.44 8.25 -7.09
C ASN A 117 8.93 8.04 -6.99
N ALA A 118 8.32 7.30 -7.91
CA ALA A 118 6.90 6.98 -7.92
C ALA A 118 6.52 6.10 -6.73
N LEU A 119 7.27 5.03 -6.44
CA LEU A 119 7.06 4.19 -5.25
C LEU A 119 7.06 5.03 -3.97
N VAL A 120 8.10 5.85 -3.79
CA VAL A 120 8.27 6.72 -2.61
C VAL A 120 7.15 7.76 -2.53
N ARG A 121 6.82 8.40 -3.65
CA ARG A 121 5.78 9.43 -3.73
C ARG A 121 4.40 8.88 -3.37
N VAL A 122 4.01 7.74 -3.96
CA VAL A 122 2.71 7.11 -3.70
C VAL A 122 2.61 6.69 -2.24
N HIS A 123 3.66 6.07 -1.68
CA HIS A 123 3.69 5.71 -0.26
C HIS A 123 3.51 6.93 0.64
N LEU A 124 4.36 7.95 0.44
CA LEU A 124 4.33 9.17 1.24
C LEU A 124 2.96 9.84 1.19
N HIS A 125 2.39 10.00 -0.01
CA HIS A 125 1.10 10.67 -0.17
C HIS A 125 0.01 9.92 0.57
N ARG A 126 0.01 8.58 0.54
CA ARG A 126 -0.92 7.79 1.34
C ARG A 126 -0.74 8.03 2.83
N GLN A 127 0.48 7.99 3.35
CA GLN A 127 0.70 8.21 4.77
C GLN A 127 0.26 9.60 5.24
N LEU A 128 0.43 10.63 4.41
CA LEU A 128 0.07 12.00 4.78
C LEU A 128 -1.41 12.35 4.55
N GLU A 129 -2.03 11.81 3.50
CA GLU A 129 -3.37 12.20 3.07
C GLU A 129 -4.48 11.26 3.57
N SER A 130 -4.13 10.07 4.09
CA SER A 130 -5.09 9.03 4.50
C SER A 130 -4.96 8.68 5.98
N PRO A 131 -5.76 9.29 6.89
CA PRO A 131 -5.78 8.96 8.32
C PRO A 131 -6.09 7.48 8.61
N GLU A 132 -6.75 6.79 7.68
CA GLU A 132 -7.00 5.35 7.80
C GLU A 132 -5.73 4.50 7.85
N ASN A 133 -4.59 4.99 7.35
CA ASN A 133 -3.33 4.25 7.41
C ASN A 133 -2.85 4.05 8.86
N ASP A 134 -2.83 5.11 9.66
CA ASP A 134 -2.43 5.05 11.08
C ASP A 134 -3.29 4.02 11.84
N MET A 135 -4.59 3.97 11.52
CA MET A 135 -5.51 3.00 12.10
C MET A 135 -5.13 1.56 11.71
N TRP A 136 -4.78 1.29 10.45
CA TRP A 136 -4.36 -0.03 10.00
C TRP A 136 -3.00 -0.46 10.59
N ASP A 137 -2.07 0.49 10.74
CA ASP A 137 -0.79 0.24 11.40
C ASP A 137 -0.98 -0.13 12.88
N ILE A 138 -1.85 0.59 13.59
CA ILE A 138 -2.22 0.27 14.97
C ILE A 138 -2.91 -1.10 15.05
N LEU A 139 -3.81 -1.42 14.11
CA LEU A 139 -4.47 -2.72 14.06
C LEU A 139 -3.44 -3.86 13.95
N MET A 140 -2.50 -3.75 13.00
CA MET A 140 -1.49 -4.78 12.76
C MET A 140 -0.48 -4.88 13.90
N ALA A 141 -0.06 -3.75 14.48
CA ALA A 141 0.81 -3.74 15.65
C ALA A 141 0.13 -4.41 16.86
N SER A 142 -1.15 -4.12 17.08
CA SER A 142 -1.95 -4.73 18.15
C SER A 142 -2.12 -6.24 17.92
N ASP A 143 -2.40 -6.65 16.68
CA ASP A 143 -2.55 -8.06 16.33
C ASP A 143 -1.25 -8.86 16.52
N ARG A 144 -0.08 -8.26 16.24
CA ARG A 144 1.22 -8.91 16.46
C ARG A 144 1.43 -9.32 17.93
N ILE A 145 0.82 -8.60 18.87
CA ILE A 145 0.90 -8.89 20.31
C ILE A 145 -0.22 -9.84 20.73
N ALA A 146 -1.46 -9.55 20.33
CA ALA A 146 -2.66 -10.20 20.87
C ALA A 146 -3.19 -11.36 20.01
N GLY A 147 -2.84 -11.43 18.73
CA GLY A 147 -3.21 -12.51 17.81
C GLY A 147 -4.72 -12.68 17.60
N PHE A 148 -5.48 -11.59 17.49
CA PHE A 148 -6.94 -11.60 17.38
C PHE A 148 -7.47 -11.68 15.94
N LEU A 149 -6.65 -11.37 14.92
CA LEU A 149 -7.02 -11.53 13.52
C LEU A 149 -6.94 -13.02 13.11
N PRO A 150 -7.71 -13.43 12.09
CA PRO A 150 -7.54 -14.75 11.48
C PRO A 150 -6.10 -14.94 10.95
N PRO A 151 -5.52 -16.16 11.07
CA PRO A 151 -4.20 -16.46 10.50
C PRO A 151 -4.10 -16.15 9.01
N GLU A 152 -5.17 -16.36 8.27
CA GLU A 152 -5.27 -16.12 6.83
C GLU A 152 -5.13 -14.62 6.52
N THR A 153 -5.78 -13.76 7.31
CA THR A 153 -5.67 -12.30 7.18
C THR A 153 -4.25 -11.81 7.45
N ARG A 154 -3.56 -12.38 8.45
CA ARG A 154 -2.14 -12.09 8.69
C ARG A 154 -1.27 -12.55 7.52
N ALA A 155 -1.51 -13.74 6.99
CA ALA A 155 -0.74 -14.27 5.88
C ALA A 155 -0.89 -13.39 4.63
N GLU A 156 -2.11 -12.94 4.34
CA GLU A 156 -2.40 -12.00 3.24
C GLU A 156 -1.66 -10.66 3.41
N TYR A 157 -1.64 -10.11 4.63
CA TYR A 157 -0.87 -8.90 4.92
C TYR A 157 0.62 -9.07 4.62
N TYR A 158 1.22 -10.16 5.08
CA TYR A 158 2.64 -10.41 4.86
C TYR A 158 2.96 -10.74 3.40
N GLU A 159 2.07 -11.43 2.68
CA GLU A 159 2.19 -11.64 1.22
C GLU A 159 2.17 -10.29 0.49
N TRP A 160 1.23 -9.39 0.84
CA TRP A 160 1.17 -8.05 0.29
C TRP A 160 2.44 -7.24 0.60
N CYS A 161 2.90 -7.24 1.85
CA CYS A 161 4.14 -6.54 2.24
C CYS A 161 5.33 -7.03 1.40
N GLY A 162 5.47 -8.35 1.25
CA GLY A 162 6.55 -8.95 0.47
C GLY A 162 6.50 -8.54 -1.00
N LEU A 163 5.31 -8.56 -1.64
CA LEU A 163 5.14 -8.12 -3.02
C LEU A 163 5.51 -6.65 -3.22
N TYR A 164 5.16 -5.80 -2.25
CA TYR A 164 5.47 -4.38 -2.29
C TYR A 164 6.97 -4.10 -2.04
N GLU A 165 7.57 -4.81 -1.08
CA GLU A 165 9.01 -4.76 -0.79
C GLU A 165 9.84 -5.27 -2.00
N ASP A 166 9.39 -6.33 -2.69
CA ASP A 166 10.00 -6.86 -3.92
C ASP A 166 10.15 -5.78 -5.01
N MET A 167 9.17 -4.87 -5.15
CA MET A 167 9.24 -3.77 -6.13
C MET A 167 10.36 -2.78 -5.79
N TYR A 168 10.54 -2.44 -4.51
CA TYR A 168 11.66 -1.61 -4.08
C TYR A 168 12.99 -2.32 -4.24
N ALA A 169 13.08 -3.60 -3.86
CA ALA A 169 14.30 -4.38 -3.98
C ALA A 169 14.76 -4.45 -5.44
N ALA A 170 13.85 -4.76 -6.36
CA ALA A 170 14.14 -4.80 -7.78
C ALA A 170 14.66 -3.45 -8.31
N ALA A 171 13.98 -2.35 -7.98
CA ALA A 171 14.42 -1.02 -8.37
C ALA A 171 15.77 -0.63 -7.73
N ALA A 172 16.03 -1.00 -6.49
CA ALA A 172 17.28 -0.71 -5.80
C ALA A 172 18.48 -1.44 -6.42
N VAL A 173 18.32 -2.70 -6.83
CA VAL A 173 19.35 -3.45 -7.57
C VAL A 173 19.70 -2.72 -8.87
N GLU A 174 18.69 -2.32 -9.64
CA GLU A 174 18.90 -1.61 -10.90
C GLU A 174 19.49 -0.20 -10.73
N LEU A 175 19.24 0.44 -9.59
CA LEU A 175 19.88 1.70 -9.19
C LEU A 175 21.31 1.54 -8.68
N GLY A 176 21.82 0.31 -8.60
CA GLY A 176 23.19 0.01 -8.16
C GLY A 176 23.33 -0.01 -6.64
N TYR A 177 22.35 -0.52 -5.89
CA TYR A 177 22.58 -0.90 -4.50
C TYR A 177 23.56 -2.08 -4.43
N GLU A 178 24.76 -1.86 -3.88
CA GLU A 178 25.88 -2.82 -3.96
C GLU A 178 26.05 -3.69 -2.69
N PHE A 179 25.24 -3.47 -1.66
CA PHE A 179 25.36 -4.19 -0.37
C PHE A 179 24.50 -5.46 -0.33
N GLY A 180 24.90 -6.45 0.46
CA GLY A 180 24.25 -7.76 0.48
C GLY A 180 22.86 -7.81 1.16
N GLU A 181 22.55 -6.86 2.03
CA GLU A 181 21.35 -6.87 2.89
C GLU A 181 20.19 -6.03 2.30
N ILE A 182 19.77 -6.33 1.07
CA ILE A 182 18.76 -5.52 0.37
C ILE A 182 17.37 -5.54 1.06
N ASP A 183 16.95 -6.68 1.59
CA ASP A 183 15.66 -6.80 2.28
C ASP A 183 15.60 -5.91 3.52
N LYS A 184 16.70 -5.87 4.28
CA LYS A 184 16.85 -4.99 5.43
C LYS A 184 16.79 -3.52 4.99
N PHE A 185 17.40 -3.18 3.85
CA PHE A 185 17.43 -1.82 3.32
C PHE A 185 16.06 -1.35 2.91
N VAL A 186 15.34 -2.17 2.16
CA VAL A 186 13.96 -1.88 1.78
C VAL A 186 13.09 -1.69 3.02
N LYS A 187 13.23 -2.54 4.03
CA LYS A 187 12.49 -2.37 5.30
C LYS A 187 12.82 -1.04 6.00
N VAL A 188 14.08 -0.60 5.99
CA VAL A 188 14.45 0.72 6.54
C VAL A 188 13.80 1.85 5.75
N VAL A 189 13.84 1.79 4.41
CA VAL A 189 13.19 2.79 3.55
C VAL A 189 11.68 2.83 3.82
N VAL A 190 11.02 1.68 3.81
CA VAL A 190 9.57 1.59 4.10
C VAL A 190 9.25 2.14 5.49
N LYS A 191 10.03 1.83 6.52
CA LYS A 191 9.79 2.35 7.88
C LYS A 191 9.97 3.86 8.02
N ILE A 192 10.87 4.45 7.25
CA ILE A 192 10.98 5.92 7.16
C ILE A 192 9.72 6.50 6.51
N LEU A 193 9.18 5.84 5.48
CA LEU A 193 7.97 6.29 4.81
C LEU A 193 6.72 6.10 5.68
N ASP A 194 6.61 4.99 6.41
CA ASP A 194 5.51 4.73 7.34
C ASP A 194 5.39 5.84 8.40
N THR A 195 6.52 6.34 8.88
CA THR A 195 6.58 7.37 9.93
C THR A 195 6.58 8.80 9.39
N SER A 196 6.18 9.00 8.12
CA SER A 196 6.22 10.31 7.46
C SER A 196 5.49 11.42 8.19
N ASN A 197 4.37 11.10 8.84
CA ASN A 197 3.60 12.06 9.65
C ASN A 197 4.44 12.68 10.78
N GLU A 198 5.42 11.94 11.32
CA GLU A 198 6.22 12.39 12.47
C GLU A 198 7.34 13.35 12.07
N TRP A 199 7.98 13.13 10.93
CA TRP A 199 9.18 13.87 10.54
C TRP A 199 8.95 14.91 9.44
N CYS A 200 7.99 14.71 8.53
CA CYS A 200 7.79 15.67 7.43
C CYS A 200 6.93 16.88 7.84
N ARG A 201 6.05 16.68 8.83
CA ARG A 201 5.13 17.69 9.42
C ARG A 201 4.37 18.48 8.36
N TRP A 202 3.66 17.75 7.49
CA TRP A 202 2.89 18.35 6.41
C TRP A 202 1.80 19.30 6.93
N ASP A 203 1.74 20.52 6.39
CA ASP A 203 0.77 21.56 6.80
C ASP A 203 -0.61 21.48 6.10
N GLY A 204 -0.85 20.45 5.29
CA GLY A 204 -2.07 20.29 4.50
C GLY A 204 -2.05 20.98 3.13
N THR A 205 -1.01 21.75 2.79
CA THR A 205 -0.92 22.47 1.51
C THR A 205 -0.21 21.64 0.44
N LYS A 206 -0.59 21.83 -0.83
CA LYS A 206 0.09 21.19 -1.98
C LYS A 206 1.58 21.53 -2.06
N LYS A 207 1.94 22.78 -1.75
CA LYS A 207 3.33 23.24 -1.76
C LYS A 207 4.16 22.48 -0.74
N ASP A 208 3.61 22.25 0.44
CA ASP A 208 4.30 21.55 1.50
C ASP A 208 4.35 20.03 1.27
N LEU A 209 3.31 19.46 0.66
CA LEU A 209 3.31 18.06 0.20
C LEU A 209 4.44 17.81 -0.82
N GLN A 210 4.68 18.75 -1.74
CA GLN A 210 5.81 18.69 -2.67
C GLN A 210 7.17 18.80 -1.97
N ARG A 211 7.29 19.59 -0.89
CA ARG A 211 8.50 19.62 -0.05
C ARG A 211 8.73 18.24 0.59
N CYS A 212 7.71 17.69 1.25
CA CYS A 212 7.79 16.39 1.91
C CYS A 212 8.16 15.28 0.90
N THR A 213 7.58 15.32 -0.29
CA THR A 213 7.88 14.38 -1.40
C THR A 213 9.35 14.43 -1.80
N ARG A 214 9.89 15.64 -2.02
CA ARG A 214 11.32 15.78 -2.36
C ARG A 214 12.23 15.28 -1.24
N GLN A 215 11.90 15.59 0.03
CA GLN A 215 12.66 15.11 1.17
C GLN A 215 12.66 13.58 1.28
N ALA A 216 11.50 12.94 1.15
CA ALA A 216 11.37 11.49 1.16
C ALA A 216 12.22 10.82 0.07
N ILE A 217 12.18 11.36 -1.16
CA ILE A 217 12.99 10.87 -2.29
C ILE A 217 14.48 11.06 -2.03
N THR A 218 14.90 12.23 -1.52
CA THR A 218 16.30 12.50 -1.21
C THR A 218 16.82 11.56 -0.12
N LEU A 219 16.06 11.37 0.96
CA LEU A 219 16.42 10.47 2.06
C LEU A 219 16.51 9.02 1.60
N SER A 220 15.51 8.54 0.85
CA SER A 220 15.48 7.16 0.38
C SER A 220 16.61 6.85 -0.62
N ARG A 221 16.95 7.79 -1.51
CA ARG A 221 18.09 7.64 -2.42
C ARG A 221 19.44 7.73 -1.72
N ALA A 222 19.58 8.58 -0.69
CA ALA A 222 20.82 8.66 0.07
C ALA A 222 21.17 7.32 0.74
N LEU A 223 20.15 6.57 1.18
CA LEU A 223 20.32 5.25 1.78
C LEU A 223 20.84 4.18 0.80
N LEU A 224 20.71 4.36 -0.52
CA LEU A 224 21.25 3.42 -1.50
C LEU A 224 22.79 3.28 -1.40
N HIS A 225 23.45 4.27 -0.79
CA HIS A 225 24.89 4.32 -0.63
C HIS A 225 25.35 4.03 0.81
N VAL A 226 24.45 3.55 1.68
CA VAL A 226 24.75 3.24 3.09
C VAL A 226 24.77 1.72 3.29
N ASP A 227 25.91 1.18 3.75
CA ASP A 227 25.96 -0.20 4.22
C ASP A 227 25.25 -0.29 5.58
N ILE A 228 24.09 -0.93 5.58
CA ILE A 228 23.31 -1.21 6.80
C ILE A 228 23.56 -2.62 7.35
N GLY A 229 24.39 -3.41 6.67
CA GLY A 229 24.70 -4.80 6.98
C GLY A 229 25.96 -4.96 7.84
N THR A 230 26.86 -3.97 7.85
CA THR A 230 28.05 -4.01 8.70
C THR A 230 27.72 -3.64 10.16
N PRO A 231 28.18 -4.43 11.15
CA PRO A 231 28.10 -4.08 12.57
C PRO A 231 29.05 -2.95 12.98
#